data_AF-A0A6A3PXA5-F1
#
_entry.id   AF-A0A6A3PXA5-F1
#
_cell.length_a   1.000
_cell.length_b   1.000
_cell.length_c   1.000
_cell.angle_alpha   90.00
_cell.angle_beta   90.00
_cell.angle_gamma   90.00
#
_symmetry.space_group_name_H-M   'P 1'
#
loop_
_entity.id
_entity.type
_entity.pdbx_description
1 polymer ?
#
loop_
_entity_poly.entity_id
_entity_poly.type
_entity_poly.pdbx_seq_one_letter_code
_entity_poly.pdbx_strand_id
1 'polypeptide(L)'
;MWISDLREQLRARQPGVAFKLKPPDRKTLCRWIRNAWEDTASSTIIAGFRKCGLIERRKEGDEEEPTQRTVSEDADDVVNAVLHEGLLDQEVGEFSLDDDFDDVFRGVALSN
;
A
#
# COMPACT_ATOMS: atom_id res chain seq x y z
N MET A 1 -8.54 16.40 8.76
CA MET A 1 -9.04 15.02 8.87
C MET A 1 -10.40 15.00 8.20
N TRP A 2 -10.82 13.91 7.55
CA TRP A 2 -12.01 13.91 6.67
C TRP A 2 -13.26 14.60 7.25
N ILE A 3 -13.54 14.42 8.54
CA ILE A 3 -14.66 15.09 9.25
C ILE A 3 -14.50 16.61 9.28
N SER A 4 -13.31 17.12 9.54
CA SER A 4 -13.03 18.55 9.56
C SER A 4 -13.26 19.18 8.20
N ASP A 5 -12.81 18.51 7.14
CA ASP A 5 -12.94 18.96 5.76
C ASP A 5 -14.42 18.97 5.33
N LEU A 6 -15.20 17.95 5.70
CA LEU A 6 -16.66 17.96 5.50
C LEU A 6 -17.35 19.10 6.24
N ARG A 7 -16.98 19.34 7.51
CA ARG A 7 -17.53 20.44 8.32
C ARG A 7 -17.19 21.80 7.73
N GLU A 8 -16.00 21.95 7.16
CA GLU A 8 -15.58 23.18 6.49
C GLU A 8 -16.36 23.42 5.20
N GLN A 9 -16.53 22.38 4.37
CA GLN A 9 -17.36 22.48 3.16
C GLN A 9 -18.82 22.83 3.48
N LEU A 10 -19.39 22.22 4.54
CA LEU A 10 -20.73 22.55 5.00
C LEU A 10 -20.83 23.98 5.52
N ARG A 11 -19.82 24.51 6.19
CA ARG A 11 -19.78 25.92 6.63
C ARG A 11 -19.67 26.89 5.46
N ALA A 12 -18.94 26.51 4.41
CA ALA A 12 -18.74 27.33 3.21
C ALA A 12 -19.91 27.26 2.19
N ARG A 13 -20.98 26.51 2.49
CA ARG A 13 -22.11 26.35 1.57
C ARG A 13 -22.87 27.67 1.40
N GLN A 14 -23.35 27.92 0.17
CA GLN A 14 -24.18 29.09 -0.12
C GLN A 14 -25.66 28.79 0.16
N PRO A 15 -26.36 29.62 0.94
CA PRO A 15 -27.81 29.48 1.12
C PRO A 15 -28.56 29.54 -0.22
N GLY A 16 -29.56 28.67 -0.40
CA GLY A 16 -30.35 28.61 -1.63
C GLY A 16 -29.70 27.85 -2.79
N VAL A 17 -28.44 27.43 -2.67
CA VAL A 17 -27.76 26.58 -3.64
C VAL A 17 -27.65 25.16 -3.10
N ALA A 18 -27.98 24.16 -3.93
CA ALA A 18 -27.83 22.76 -3.56
C ALA A 18 -26.35 22.47 -3.21
N PHE A 19 -26.13 21.93 -2.01
CA PHE A 19 -24.80 21.59 -1.54
C PHE A 19 -24.22 20.46 -2.39
N LYS A 20 -23.11 20.74 -3.08
CA LYS A 20 -22.31 19.74 -3.79
C LYS A 20 -21.03 19.50 -3.02
N LEU A 21 -20.84 18.27 -2.57
CA LEU A 21 -19.63 17.86 -1.90
C LEU A 21 -18.46 17.90 -2.90
N LYS A 22 -17.39 18.60 -2.54
CA LYS A 22 -16.14 18.57 -3.29
C LYS A 22 -15.32 17.38 -2.81
N PRO A 23 -14.95 16.44 -3.71
CA PRO A 23 -14.08 15.34 -3.33
C PRO A 23 -12.70 15.89 -2.94
N PRO A 24 -12.01 15.27 -1.97
CA PRO A 24 -10.62 15.57 -1.69
C PRO A 24 -9.74 15.16 -2.88
N ASP A 25 -8.59 15.81 -3.03
CA ASP A 25 -7.58 15.35 -3.97
C ASP A 25 -6.86 14.09 -3.44
N ARG A 26 -6.14 13.41 -4.35
CA ARG A 26 -5.38 12.18 -4.02
C ARG A 26 -4.41 12.40 -2.86
N LYS A 27 -3.72 13.54 -2.84
CA LYS A 27 -2.71 13.88 -1.80
C LYS A 27 -3.36 13.98 -0.42
N THR A 28 -4.54 14.56 -0.34
CA THR A 28 -5.31 14.73 0.88
C THR A 28 -5.86 13.39 1.36
N LEU A 29 -6.38 12.57 0.45
CA LEU A 29 -6.83 11.22 0.77
C LEU A 29 -5.68 10.35 1.33
N CYS A 30 -4.53 10.33 0.66
CA CYS A 30 -3.35 9.60 1.12
C CYS A 30 -2.89 10.06 2.51
N ARG A 31 -2.95 11.37 2.79
CA ARG A 31 -2.62 11.91 4.11
C ARG A 31 -3.59 11.41 5.19
N TRP A 32 -4.89 11.37 4.90
CA TRP A 32 -5.87 10.85 5.86
C TRP A 32 -5.67 9.35 6.13
N ILE A 33 -5.40 8.57 5.09
CA ILE A 33 -5.13 7.13 5.22
C ILE A 33 -3.90 6.91 6.09
N ARG A 34 -2.79 7.61 5.80
CA ARG A 34 -1.56 7.50 6.60
C ARG A 34 -1.82 7.85 8.06
N ASN A 35 -2.43 9.00 8.33
CA ASN A 35 -2.71 9.41 9.70
C ASN A 35 -3.62 8.40 10.43
N ALA A 36 -4.61 7.81 9.74
CA ALA A 36 -5.46 6.78 10.34
C ALA A 36 -4.67 5.51 10.73
N TRP A 37 -3.68 5.11 9.93
CA TRP A 37 -2.78 4.01 10.27
C TRP A 37 -1.85 4.37 11.43
N GLU A 38 -1.30 5.59 11.47
CA GLU A 38 -0.46 6.08 12.56
C GLU A 38 -1.21 6.11 13.91
N ASP A 39 -2.49 6.50 13.88
CA ASP A 39 -3.36 6.54 15.07
C ASP A 39 -3.86 5.14 15.50
N THR A 40 -3.68 4.12 14.66
CA THR A 40 -4.11 2.75 14.97
C THR A 40 -3.04 2.02 15.76
N ALA A 41 -3.38 1.57 16.98
CA ALA A 41 -2.47 0.81 17.81
C ALA A 41 -2.02 -0.50 17.11
N SER A 42 -0.72 -0.81 17.15
CA SER A 42 -0.16 -2.04 16.60
C SER A 42 -0.87 -3.29 17.09
N SER A 43 -1.31 -3.32 18.36
CA SER A 43 -2.09 -4.43 18.94
C SER A 43 -3.41 -4.67 18.20
N THR A 44 -4.07 -3.61 17.73
CA THR A 44 -5.31 -3.68 16.95
C THR A 44 -5.05 -4.25 15.56
N ILE A 45 -3.96 -3.81 14.92
CA ILE A 45 -3.52 -4.35 13.62
C ILE A 45 -3.24 -5.85 13.77
N ILE A 46 -2.42 -6.23 14.75
CA ILE A 46 -2.07 -7.63 15.03
C ILE A 46 -3.33 -8.46 15.34
N ALA A 47 -4.27 -7.95 16.14
CA ALA A 47 -5.53 -8.63 16.41
C ALA A 47 -6.36 -8.87 15.14
N GLY A 48 -6.34 -7.94 14.20
CA GLY A 48 -6.95 -8.09 12.87
C GLY A 48 -6.32 -9.23 12.08
N PHE A 49 -4.99 -9.26 11.96
CA PHE A 49 -4.26 -10.34 11.27
C PHE A 49 -4.56 -11.72 11.90
N ARG A 50 -4.61 -11.81 13.24
CA ARG A 50 -4.99 -13.05 13.96
C ARG A 50 -6.41 -13.50 13.59
N LYS A 51 -7.38 -12.58 13.57
CA LYS A 51 -8.78 -12.90 13.24
C LYS A 51 -8.93 -13.40 11.79
N CYS A 52 -8.10 -12.91 10.89
CA CYS A 52 -8.07 -13.37 9.50
C CYS A 52 -7.26 -14.66 9.29
N GLY A 53 -6.66 -15.23 10.35
CA GLY A 53 -5.83 -16.44 10.24
C GLY A 53 -4.49 -16.22 9.53
N LEU A 54 -4.06 -14.97 9.36
CA LEU A 54 -2.80 -14.62 8.69
C LEU A 54 -1.58 -14.74 9.61
N ILE A 55 -1.81 -14.79 10.92
CA ILE A 55 -0.80 -15.07 11.94
C ILE A 55 -1.41 -15.97 13.01
N GLU A 56 -0.55 -16.72 13.71
CA GLU A 56 -0.98 -17.69 14.71
C GLU A 56 -1.89 -17.07 15.77
N ARG A 57 -2.98 -17.78 16.06
CA ARG A 57 -3.90 -17.42 17.13
C ARG A 57 -3.23 -17.75 18.46
N ARG A 58 -2.94 -16.71 19.25
CA ARG A 58 -2.42 -16.85 20.63
C ARG A 58 -3.30 -17.82 21.41
N LYS A 59 -2.70 -18.76 22.14
CA LYS A 59 -3.42 -19.58 23.12
C LYS A 59 -3.70 -18.69 24.34
N GLU A 60 -4.86 -18.84 24.98
CA GLU A 60 -5.15 -18.10 26.22
C GLU A 60 -4.11 -18.50 27.28
N GLY A 61 -3.22 -17.58 27.65
CA GLY A 61 -2.23 -17.79 28.72
C GLY A 61 -0.84 -17.20 28.50
N ASP A 62 -0.45 -16.82 27.28
CA ASP A 62 0.89 -16.23 27.13
C ASP A 62 0.88 -14.78 27.65
N GLU A 63 1.86 -14.42 28.49
CA GLU A 63 2.14 -13.03 28.89
C GLU A 63 2.93 -12.34 27.76
N GLU A 64 2.75 -11.02 27.58
CA GLU A 64 3.44 -10.26 26.52
C GLU A 64 4.90 -10.01 26.91
N GLU A 65 5.78 -10.96 26.60
CA GLU A 65 7.20 -10.64 26.44
C GLU A 65 7.36 -9.81 25.14
N PRO A 66 8.04 -8.66 25.17
CA PRO A 66 8.25 -7.84 23.99
C PRO A 66 9.13 -8.62 23.01
N THR A 67 8.49 -9.25 22.03
CA THR A 67 9.17 -9.90 20.91
C THR A 67 9.80 -8.80 20.07
N GLN A 68 11.09 -8.53 20.33
CA GLN A 68 11.94 -7.81 19.41
C GLN A 68 11.87 -8.53 18.07
N ARG A 69 11.09 -7.97 17.13
CA ARG A 69 11.18 -8.35 15.72
C ARG A 69 12.55 -7.91 15.24
N THR A 70 13.50 -8.84 15.19
CA THR A 70 14.61 -8.74 14.25
C THR A 70 14.00 -8.88 12.86
N VAL A 71 13.57 -7.76 12.28
CA VAL A 71 13.32 -7.71 10.83
C VAL A 71 14.71 -7.77 10.24
N SER A 72 15.12 -8.94 9.73
CA SER A 72 16.32 -8.97 8.90
C SER A 72 15.94 -8.24 7.60
N GLU A 73 16.73 -7.22 7.24
CA GLU A 73 16.47 -6.37 6.07
C GLU A 73 16.81 -7.07 4.75
N ASP A 74 17.38 -8.27 4.81
CA ASP A 74 17.75 -9.12 3.70
C ASP A 74 16.59 -10.03 3.31
N ALA A 75 15.96 -9.73 2.17
CA ALA A 75 14.90 -10.55 1.55
C ALA A 75 15.45 -11.84 0.88
N ASP A 76 16.67 -12.25 1.23
CA ASP A 76 17.37 -13.37 0.59
C ASP A 76 16.64 -14.69 0.84
N ASP A 77 16.01 -14.86 2.00
CA ASP A 77 15.18 -16.03 2.32
C ASP A 77 13.95 -16.12 1.40
N VAL A 78 13.27 -14.99 1.17
CA VAL A 78 12.12 -14.89 0.26
C VAL A 78 12.56 -15.16 -1.17
N VAL A 79 13.65 -14.54 -1.63
CA VAL A 79 14.16 -14.75 -3.00
C VAL A 79 14.54 -16.22 -3.22
N ASN A 80 15.21 -16.86 -2.27
CA ASN A 80 15.58 -18.27 -2.35
C ASN A 80 14.37 -19.20 -2.35
N ALA A 81 13.34 -18.91 -1.56
CA ALA A 81 12.10 -19.68 -1.55
C ALA A 81 11.36 -19.59 -2.89
N VAL A 82 11.20 -18.38 -3.43
CA VAL A 82 10.51 -18.17 -4.72
C VAL A 82 11.31 -18.79 -5.89
N LEU A 83 12.64 -18.79 -5.81
CA LEU A 83 13.51 -19.48 -6.76
C LEU A 83 13.31 -21.02 -6.71
N HIS A 84 13.27 -21.60 -5.51
CA HIS A 84 13.08 -23.04 -5.33
C HIS A 84 11.73 -23.53 -5.86
N GLU A 85 10.67 -22.73 -5.67
CA GLU A 85 9.32 -23.05 -6.15
C GLU A 85 9.15 -22.82 -7.67
N GLY A 86 10.20 -22.39 -8.37
CA GLY A 86 10.15 -22.14 -9.81
C GLY A 86 9.23 -20.98 -10.21
N LEU A 87 8.99 -20.05 -9.28
CA LEU A 87 8.09 -18.90 -9.47
C LEU A 87 8.82 -17.66 -9.98
N LEU A 88 10.15 -17.70 -10.08
CA LEU A 88 10.95 -16.68 -10.75
C LEU A 88 11.16 -17.09 -12.20
N ASP A 89 10.83 -16.19 -13.11
CA ASP A 89 11.27 -16.31 -14.49
C ASP A 89 12.79 -16.13 -14.54
N GLN A 90 13.50 -17.18 -14.94
CA GLN A 90 14.96 -17.17 -15.06
C GLN A 90 15.42 -16.79 -16.46
N GLU A 91 14.49 -16.74 -17.42
CA GLU A 91 14.77 -16.39 -18.79
C GLU A 91 14.31 -14.95 -19.03
N VAL A 92 15.27 -14.05 -19.22
CA VAL A 92 14.95 -12.74 -19.77
C VAL A 92 14.58 -12.97 -21.23
N GLY A 93 13.31 -12.74 -21.58
CA GLY A 93 12.83 -12.83 -22.97
C GLY A 93 13.66 -11.98 -23.93
N GLU A 94 13.57 -12.28 -25.23
CA GLU A 94 14.26 -11.48 -26.24
C GLU A 94 13.81 -10.01 -26.18
N PHE A 95 14.77 -9.12 -26.10
CA PHE A 95 14.53 -7.68 -26.11
C PHE A 95 14.01 -7.24 -27.49
N SER A 96 12.80 -6.69 -27.50
CA SER A 96 12.07 -6.29 -28.70
C SER A 96 11.79 -4.80 -28.63
N LEU A 97 12.37 -4.02 -29.57
CA LEU A 97 12.04 -2.60 -29.67
C LEU A 97 10.55 -2.36 -30.01
N ASP A 98 9.88 -3.36 -30.57
CA ASP A 98 8.49 -3.25 -30.98
C ASP A 98 7.50 -3.55 -29.85
N ASP A 99 7.86 -4.45 -28.92
CA ASP A 99 7.02 -4.86 -27.79
C ASP A 99 7.38 -4.15 -26.48
N ASP A 100 8.67 -3.80 -26.27
CA ASP A 100 9.15 -3.24 -25.00
C ASP A 100 9.12 -1.70 -24.94
N PHE A 101 8.97 -1.01 -26.09
CA PHE A 101 8.97 0.45 -26.16
C PHE A 101 7.82 1.05 -26.98
N ASP A 102 7.20 2.08 -26.40
CA ASP A 102 6.18 2.88 -27.09
C ASP A 102 6.78 3.65 -28.28
N ASP A 103 5.93 3.97 -29.26
CA ASP A 103 6.28 4.62 -30.54
C ASP A 103 7.17 5.86 -30.40
N VAL A 104 7.03 6.58 -29.28
CA VAL A 104 7.82 7.77 -28.96
C VAL A 104 9.31 7.44 -28.78
N PHE A 105 9.63 6.34 -28.12
CA PHE A 105 11.01 5.92 -27.88
C PHE A 105 11.63 5.28 -29.12
N ARG A 106 10.82 4.54 -29.89
CA ARG A 106 11.23 4.00 -31.20
C ARG A 106 11.67 5.10 -32.17
N GLY A 107 10.93 6.20 -32.22
CA GLY A 107 11.27 7.34 -33.07
C GLY A 107 12.64 7.95 -32.75
N VAL A 108 13.08 7.90 -31.49
CA VAL A 108 14.40 8.39 -31.05
C VAL A 108 15.50 7.36 -31.32
N ALA A 109 15.21 6.07 -31.15
CA ALA A 109 16.20 5.00 -31.36
C ALA A 109 16.54 4.78 -32.84
N LEU A 110 15.57 4.95 -33.74
CA LEU A 110 15.73 4.75 -35.20
C LEU A 110 16.24 5.99 -35.95
N SER A 111 16.42 7.12 -35.27
CA SER A 111 16.83 8.39 -35.88
C SER A 111 18.33 8.67 -35.79
N ASN A 112 19.16 7.65 -35.52
CA ASN A 112 20.62 7.70 -35.54
C ASN A 112 21.20 6.81 -36.64
#